data_AF-A0A535NIR8-F1
#
_entry.id   AF-A0A535NIR8-F1
#
_cell.length_a   1.000
_cell.length_b   1.000
_cell.length_c   1.000
_cell.angle_alpha   90.00
_cell.angle_beta   90.00
_cell.angle_gamma   90.00
#
_symmetry.space_group_name_H-M   'P 1'
#
loop_
_entity.id
_entity.type
_entity.pdbx_description
1 polymer ?
#
loop_
_entity_poly.entity_id
_entity_poly.type
_entity_poly.pdbx_seq_one_letter_code
_entity_poly.pdbx_strand_id
1 'polypeptide(L)'
;MSLEPEPDARQRILEAAFELVGAYGLTALSMDEVASRAGVSRANLYRLFPGKQALFIGVIHAYSPLDPVSQAATAMSEEPPEVVMPELARTVYRVVAGPH
;
A
#
# COMPACT_ATOMS: atom_id res chain seq x y z
N MET A 1 28.83 6.04 8.00
CA MET A 1 27.46 6.01 8.53
C MET A 1 26.55 6.29 7.35
N SER A 2 26.02 5.25 6.70
CA SER A 2 25.13 5.41 5.55
C SER A 2 23.78 5.90 6.08
N LEU A 3 23.39 7.11 5.67
CA LEU A 3 22.04 7.62 5.91
C LEU A 3 21.17 6.93 4.86
N GLU A 4 20.43 5.88 5.26
CA GLU A 4 19.28 5.49 4.47
C GLU A 4 18.37 6.73 4.34
N PRO A 5 17.91 7.07 3.13
CA PRO A 5 17.04 8.22 2.95
C PRO A 5 15.82 8.04 3.85
N GLU A 6 15.47 9.07 4.63
CA GLU A 6 14.28 9.01 5.47
C GLU A 6 13.07 8.60 4.61
N PRO A 7 12.23 7.66 5.10
CA PRO A 7 11.04 7.24 4.37
C PRO A 7 10.19 8.45 4.04
N ASP A 8 9.72 8.51 2.79
CA ASP A 8 8.92 9.63 2.32
C ASP A 8 7.65 9.81 3.18
N ALA A 9 7.06 11.00 3.16
CA ALA A 9 5.87 11.29 3.96
C ALA A 9 4.71 10.30 3.70
N ARG A 10 4.58 9.76 2.49
CA ARG A 10 3.54 8.80 2.15
C ARG A 10 3.79 7.45 2.84
N GLN A 11 5.02 6.98 2.85
CA GLN A 11 5.43 5.73 3.52
C GLN A 11 5.17 5.82 5.03
N ARG A 12 5.62 6.90 5.67
CA ARG A 12 5.40 7.11 7.12
C ARG A 12 3.91 7.16 7.50
N ILE A 13 3.08 7.77 6.66
CA ILE A 13 1.62 7.77 6.84
C ILE A 13 1.04 6.36 6.76
N LEU A 14 1.45 5.58 5.76
CA LEU A 14 0.96 4.21 5.56
C LEU A 14 1.38 3.28 6.69
N GLU A 15 2.61 3.42 7.17
CA GLU A 15 3.15 2.66 8.30
C GLU A 15 2.38 2.98 9.61
N ALA A 16 2.22 4.27 9.94
CA ALA A 16 1.42 4.68 11.10
C ALA A 16 -0.04 4.21 11.03
N ALA A 17 -0.64 4.22 9.84
CA ALA A 17 -1.99 3.72 9.62
C ALA A 17 -2.08 2.20 9.76
N PHE A 18 -1.10 1.46 9.24
CA PHE A 18 -1.00 0.01 9.35
C PHE A 18 -0.90 -0.43 10.82
N GLU A 19 -0.01 0.19 11.59
CA GLU A 19 0.15 -0.10 13.03
C GLU A 19 -1.15 0.14 13.81
N LEU A 20 -1.82 1.26 13.56
CA LEU A 20 -3.09 1.61 14.20
C LEU A 20 -4.19 0.59 13.89
N VAL A 21 -4.34 0.21 12.62
CA VAL A 21 -5.33 -0.77 12.20
C VAL A 21 -4.99 -2.16 12.78
N GLY A 22 -3.72 -2.54 12.78
CA GLY A 22 -3.26 -3.83 13.32
C GLY A 22 -3.49 -3.95 14.83
N ALA A 23 -3.29 -2.87 15.58
CA ALA A 23 -3.46 -2.87 17.03
C ALA A 23 -4.92 -2.70 17.50
N TYR A 24 -5.71 -1.88 16.81
CA TYR A 24 -7.01 -1.41 17.32
C TYR A 24 -8.18 -1.60 16.34
N GLY A 25 -7.93 -2.18 15.18
CA GLY A 25 -8.93 -2.38 14.13
C GLY A 25 -9.28 -1.12 13.34
N LEU A 26 -10.08 -1.29 12.29
CA LEU A 26 -10.37 -0.22 11.33
C LEU A 26 -11.16 0.95 11.94
N THR A 27 -12.04 0.70 12.92
CA THR A 27 -12.84 1.75 13.56
C THR A 27 -11.97 2.78 14.27
N ALA A 28 -10.84 2.36 14.85
CA ALA A 28 -9.90 3.22 15.56
C ALA A 28 -8.99 4.07 14.64
N LEU A 29 -8.92 3.78 13.33
CA LEU A 29 -8.09 4.55 12.41
C LEU A 29 -8.57 6.01 12.32
N SER A 30 -7.81 6.92 12.92
CA SER A 30 -8.08 8.35 12.99
C SER A 30 -7.07 9.13 12.13
N MET A 31 -7.56 10.02 11.26
CA MET A 31 -6.69 10.84 10.40
C MET A 31 -5.74 11.71 11.24
N ASP A 32 -6.21 12.22 12.37
CA ASP A 32 -5.43 13.11 13.23
C ASP A 32 -4.30 12.37 13.92
N GLU A 33 -4.59 11.16 14.40
CA GLU A 33 -3.64 10.31 15.09
C GLU A 33 -2.58 9.77 14.13
N VAL A 34 -2.99 9.44 12.90
CA VAL A 34 -2.07 9.09 11.81
C VAL A 34 -1.16 10.26 11.49
N ALA A 35 -1.69 11.47 11.30
CA ALA A 35 -0.87 12.65 11.00
C ALA A 35 0.16 12.92 12.11
N SER A 36 -0.26 12.79 13.38
CA SER A 36 0.62 12.95 14.55
C SER A 36 1.72 11.89 14.58
N ARG A 37 1.40 10.60 14.43
CA ARG A 37 2.40 9.52 14.45
C ARG A 37 3.35 9.59 13.27
N ALA A 38 2.82 9.89 12.09
CA ALA A 38 3.61 10.04 10.88
C ALA A 38 4.38 11.36 10.82
N GLY A 39 4.27 12.26 11.81
CA GLY A 39 5.01 13.53 11.82
C GLY A 39 4.72 14.41 10.59
N VAL A 40 3.46 14.48 10.17
CA VAL A 40 3.01 15.30 9.02
C VAL A 40 1.86 16.21 9.43
N SER A 41 1.66 17.32 8.70
CA SER A 41 0.48 18.14 8.90
C SER A 41 -0.79 17.43 8.40
N ARG A 42 -1.95 17.74 9.02
CA ARG A 42 -3.26 17.27 8.53
C ARG A 42 -3.46 17.60 7.05
N ALA A 43 -3.12 18.83 6.63
CA ALA A 43 -3.25 19.25 5.24
C ALA A 43 -2.43 18.35 4.29
N ASN A 44 -1.20 17.98 4.67
CA ASN A 44 -0.38 17.08 3.86
C ASN A 44 -0.98 15.66 3.83
N LEU A 45 -1.47 15.15 4.96
CA LEU A 45 -2.16 13.86 5.03
C LEU A 45 -3.38 13.83 4.11
N TYR A 46 -4.30 14.79 4.23
CA TYR A 46 -5.51 14.84 3.40
C TYR A 46 -5.23 15.05 1.91
N ARG A 47 -4.14 15.73 1.56
CA ARG A 47 -3.67 15.86 0.17
C ARG A 47 -3.22 14.52 -0.40
N LEU A 48 -2.53 13.71 0.39
CA LEU A 48 -2.03 12.39 -0.04
C LEU A 48 -3.11 11.31 0.02
N PHE A 49 -3.98 11.36 1.02
CA PHE A 49 -5.05 10.40 1.27
C PHE A 49 -6.33 11.15 1.65
N PRO A 50 -7.28 11.36 0.70
CA PRO A 50 -8.49 12.14 0.94
C PRO A 50 -9.51 11.35 1.79
N GLY A 51 -9.19 11.19 3.07
CA GLY A 51 -10.02 10.53 4.07
C GLY A 51 -9.59 9.11 4.41
N LYS A 52 -10.24 8.59 5.45
CA LYS A 52 -9.94 7.30 6.09
C LYS A 52 -10.03 6.12 5.13
N GLN A 53 -11.02 6.11 4.23
CA GLN A 53 -11.19 5.04 3.26
C GLN A 53 -10.03 4.99 2.26
N ALA A 54 -9.64 6.15 1.70
CA ALA A 54 -8.51 6.24 0.78
C ALA A 54 -7.19 5.83 1.46
N LEU A 55 -7.00 6.23 2.71
CA LEU A 55 -5.85 5.80 3.52
C LEU A 55 -5.84 4.28 3.72
N PHE A 56 -6.97 3.69 4.10
CA PHE A 56 -7.06 2.25 4.34
C PHE A 56 -6.84 1.43 3.05
N ILE A 57 -7.40 1.87 1.93
CA ILE A 57 -7.11 1.29 0.61
C ILE A 57 -5.61 1.39 0.31
N GLY A 58 -5.00 2.55 0.58
CA GLY A 58 -3.56 2.74 0.46
C GLY A 58 -2.73 1.73 1.28
N VAL A 59 -3.13 1.46 2.53
CA VAL A 59 -2.50 0.44 3.38
C VAL A 59 -2.64 -0.95 2.75
N ILE A 60 -3.83 -1.32 2.27
CA ILE A 60 -4.03 -2.61 1.60
C ILE A 60 -3.09 -2.74 0.39
N HIS A 61 -3.02 -1.74 -0.48
CA HIS A 61 -2.13 -1.79 -1.64
C HIS A 61 -0.65 -1.89 -1.25
N ALA A 62 -0.22 -1.10 -0.25
CA ALA A 62 1.19 -1.06 0.14
C ALA A 62 1.70 -2.37 0.75
N TYR A 63 0.83 -3.12 1.44
CA TYR A 63 1.21 -4.35 2.16
C TYR A 63 0.56 -5.62 1.60
N SER A 64 -0.25 -5.52 0.54
CA SER A 64 -0.85 -6.69 -0.10
C SER A 64 0.23 -7.43 -0.90
N PRO A 65 0.45 -8.73 -0.65
CA PRO A 65 1.34 -9.51 -1.48
C PRO A 65 0.84 -9.59 -2.94
N LEU A 66 -0.47 -9.43 -3.16
CA LEU A 66 -1.09 -9.53 -4.48
C LEU A 66 -1.13 -8.21 -5.25
N ASP A 67 -0.62 -7.10 -4.70
CA ASP A 67 -0.59 -5.82 -5.43
C ASP A 67 0.14 -5.92 -6.79
N PRO A 68 1.30 -6.61 -6.92
CA PRO A 68 1.93 -6.85 -8.22
C PRO A 68 1.04 -7.58 -9.23
N VAL A 69 0.15 -8.46 -8.76
CA VAL A 69 -0.81 -9.19 -9.59
C VAL A 69 -1.88 -8.23 -10.10
N SER A 70 -2.41 -7.38 -9.23
CA SER A 70 -3.37 -6.34 -9.62
C SER A 70 -2.77 -5.35 -10.61
N GLN A 71 -1.52 -4.94 -10.41
CA GLN A 71 -0.82 -4.04 -11.34
C GLN A 71 -0.61 -4.70 -12.71
N ALA A 72 -0.16 -5.96 -12.73
CA ALA A 72 -0.01 -6.70 -13.98
C ALA A 72 -1.33 -6.84 -14.73
N ALA A 73 -2.43 -7.15 -14.01
CA ALA A 73 -3.76 -7.26 -14.61
C ALA A 73 -4.22 -5.93 -15.24
N THR A 74 -4.03 -4.80 -14.55
CA THR A 74 -4.37 -3.48 -15.07
C THR A 74 -3.49 -3.08 -16.26
N ALA A 75 -2.19 -3.34 -16.19
CA ALA A 75 -1.26 -2.97 -17.27
C ALA A 75 -1.52 -3.76 -18.57
N MET A 76 -2.08 -4.96 -18.46
CA MET A 76 -2.39 -5.84 -19.58
C MET A 76 -3.89 -5.89 -19.90
N SER A 77 -4.68 -4.89 -19.50
CA SER A 77 -6.15 -4.94 -19.61
C SER A 77 -6.67 -5.07 -21.05
N GLU A 78 -5.87 -4.67 -22.03
CA GLU A 78 -6.21 -4.73 -23.47
C GLU A 78 -5.69 -6.00 -24.16
N GLU A 79 -4.87 -6.81 -23.48
CA GLU A 79 -4.30 -8.02 -24.05
C GLU A 79 -5.29 -9.19 -24.00
N PRO A 80 -5.24 -10.12 -24.96
CA PRO A 80 -6.14 -11.26 -24.95
C PRO A 80 -5.77 -12.25 -23.82
N PRO A 81 -6.73 -13.04 -23.30
CA PRO A 81 -6.51 -13.88 -22.13
C PRO A 81 -5.35 -14.88 -22.25
N GLU A 82 -5.04 -15.33 -23.47
CA GLU A 82 -3.94 -16.27 -23.74
C GLU A 82 -2.56 -15.65 -23.45
N VAL A 83 -2.47 -14.32 -23.44
CA VAL A 83 -1.25 -13.55 -23.10
C VAL A 83 -1.26 -13.15 -21.63
N VAL A 84 -2.41 -12.69 -21.11
CA VAL A 84 -2.54 -12.19 -19.73
C VAL A 84 -2.37 -13.30 -18.70
N MET A 85 -3.07 -14.43 -18.88
CA MET A 85 -3.17 -15.47 -17.85
C MET A 85 -1.82 -16.11 -17.48
N PRO A 86 -0.92 -16.43 -18.44
CA PRO A 86 0.42 -16.91 -18.11
C PRO A 86 1.26 -15.89 -17.32
N GLU A 87 1.21 -14.60 -17.66
CA GLU A 87 1.98 -13.57 -16.94
C GLU A 87 1.44 -13.32 -15.52
N LEU A 88 0.13 -13.36 -15.35
CA LEU A 88 -0.48 -13.30 -14.02
C LEU A 88 -0.07 -14.51 -13.18
N ALA A 89 -0.11 -15.72 -13.73
CA ALA A 89 0.31 -16.93 -13.02
C ALA A 89 1.78 -16.86 -12.57
N ARG A 90 2.68 -16.38 -13.43
CA ARG A 90 4.10 -16.17 -13.08
C ARG A 90 4.27 -15.11 -11.99
N THR A 91 3.48 -14.04 -12.04
CA THR A 91 3.52 -12.97 -11.03
C THR A 91 3.02 -13.47 -9.67
N VAL A 92 1.91 -14.20 -9.65
CA VAL A 92 1.41 -14.89 -8.44
C VAL A 92 2.46 -15.85 -7.90
N TYR A 93 3.09 -16.67 -8.76
CA TYR A 93 4.12 -17.61 -8.34
C TYR A 93 5.30 -16.91 -7.66
N ARG A 94 5.82 -15.82 -8.23
CA ARG A 94 6.90 -15.02 -7.61
C ARG A 94 6.51 -14.46 -6.24
N VAL A 95 5.27 -14.02 -6.10
CA VAL A 95 4.73 -13.47 -4.85
C VAL A 95 4.58 -14.55 -3.78
N VAL A 96 4.05 -15.73 -4.13
CA VAL A 96 3.66 -16.77 -3.17
C VAL A 96 4.82 -17.71 -2.84
N ALA A 97 5.65 -18.06 -3.82
CA ALA A 97 6.73 -19.03 -3.62
C ALA A 97 7.98 -18.43 -2.95
N GLY A 98 8.06 -17.10 -2.83
CA GLY A 98 9.27 -16.40 -2.38
C GLY A 98 10.43 -16.52 -3.38
N PRO A 99 11.51 -15.73 -3.23
CA PRO A 99 12.72 -15.94 -4.02
C PRO A 99 13.35 -17.28 -3.62
N HIS A 100 13.48 -18.20 -4.58
CA HIS A 100 14.35 -19.37 -4.46
C HIS A 100 15.82 -18.96 -4.53
#